data_AF-A0A849SMN2-F1
#
_entry.id   AF-A0A849SMN2-F1
#
_cell.length_a   1.000
_cell.length_b   1.000
_cell.length_c   1.000
_cell.angle_alpha   90.00
_cell.angle_beta   90.00
_cell.angle_gamma   90.00
#
_symmetry.space_group_name_H-M   'P 1'
#
loop_
_entity.id
_entity.type
_entity.pdbx_description
1 polymer ?
#
loop_
_entity_poly.entity_id
_entity_poly.type
_entity_poly.pdbx_seq_one_letter_code
_entity_poly.pdbx_strand_id
1 'polypeptide(L)'
;RWQAGRGLATARSELLASRDSVRFEDRHEIDAALGGYAWIEGDAERSLAAYDSVLVYQSDSPAGLHGRASALALAGRAEEAFKTYEEAVRVRTGVAELRCDYARDLLWAGRTASAVRQLDEARLLDVEQPTAEALRGWAALESGELEAARRHAKQALTWGPWCDLALIVLGGIEQRSGNPAAADREWASVRARIAARATPEYVYRPKLATWEQIHSLPAVERRLLERFASRQEPRSHR
;
A
#
# COMPACT_ATOMS: atom_id res chain seq x y z
N ARG A 1 -8.72 -2.42 -23.37
CA ARG A 1 -9.53 -1.23 -22.99
C ARG A 1 -9.17 -0.90 -21.56
N TRP A 2 -8.57 0.26 -21.32
CA TRP A 2 -8.13 0.68 -19.98
C TRP A 2 -9.33 0.71 -19.02
N GLN A 3 -9.15 0.13 -17.83
CA GLN A 3 -10.16 -0.19 -16.80
C GLN A 3 -10.86 1.02 -16.14
N ALA A 4 -10.82 2.20 -16.76
CA ALA A 4 -11.44 3.41 -16.23
C ALA A 4 -12.97 3.19 -16.11
N GLY A 5 -13.45 2.93 -14.89
CA GLY A 5 -14.87 2.99 -14.53
C GLY A 5 -15.63 1.67 -14.32
N ARG A 6 -15.04 0.48 -14.53
CA ARG A 6 -15.79 -0.81 -14.42
C ARG A 6 -15.74 -1.49 -13.06
N GLY A 7 -14.90 -1.00 -12.14
CA GLY A 7 -14.71 -1.56 -10.79
C GLY A 7 -13.91 -2.88 -10.77
N LEU A 8 -13.29 -3.18 -9.62
CA LEU A 8 -12.37 -4.33 -9.46
C LEU A 8 -13.02 -5.68 -9.78
N ALA A 9 -14.28 -5.89 -9.41
CA ALA A 9 -14.98 -7.15 -9.64
C ALA A 9 -15.17 -7.46 -11.13
N THR A 10 -15.53 -6.45 -11.93
CA THR A 10 -15.67 -6.60 -13.39
C THR A 10 -14.31 -6.85 -14.02
N ALA A 11 -13.29 -6.10 -13.62
CA ALA A 11 -11.92 -6.26 -14.10
C ALA A 11 -11.40 -7.69 -13.86
N ARG A 12 -11.61 -8.21 -12.65
CA ARG A 12 -11.25 -9.58 -12.28
C ARG A 12 -11.99 -10.61 -13.13
N SER A 13 -13.30 -10.44 -13.34
CA SER A 13 -14.10 -11.35 -14.18
C SER A 13 -13.59 -11.41 -15.62
N GLU A 14 -13.27 -10.25 -16.20
CA GLU A 14 -12.70 -10.17 -17.55
C GLU A 14 -11.33 -10.86 -17.65
N LEU A 15 -10.45 -10.67 -16.65
CA LEU A 15 -9.14 -11.33 -16.59
C LEU A 15 -9.25 -12.85 -16.44
N LEU A 16 -10.17 -13.34 -15.60
CA LEU A 16 -10.42 -14.77 -15.46
C LEU A 16 -10.93 -15.39 -16.76
N ALA A 17 -11.85 -14.71 -17.45
CA ALA A 17 -12.40 -15.17 -18.72
C ALA A 17 -11.36 -15.18 -19.85
N SER A 18 -10.40 -14.25 -19.83
CA SER A 18 -9.33 -14.19 -20.84
C SER A 18 -8.12 -15.08 -20.52
N ARG A 19 -8.01 -15.60 -19.29
CA ARG A 19 -6.83 -16.35 -18.83
C ARG A 19 -6.46 -17.55 -19.70
N ASP A 20 -7.46 -18.31 -20.16
CA ASP A 20 -7.21 -19.47 -21.01
C ASP A 20 -7.04 -19.11 -22.49
N SER A 21 -7.36 -17.86 -22.87
CA SER A 21 -7.22 -17.35 -24.24
C SER A 21 -5.85 -16.75 -24.55
N VAL A 22 -5.03 -16.47 -23.54
CA VAL A 22 -3.64 -16.02 -23.73
C VAL A 22 -2.68 -17.21 -23.83
N ARG A 23 -1.51 -16.98 -24.45
CA ARG A 23 -0.44 -17.97 -24.51
C ARG A 23 -0.04 -18.39 -23.11
N PHE A 24 0.33 -19.65 -22.94
CA PHE A 24 0.68 -20.21 -21.65
C PHE A 24 1.78 -19.41 -20.95
N GLU A 25 2.76 -18.94 -21.71
CA GLU A 25 3.90 -18.15 -21.25
C GLU A 25 3.50 -16.75 -20.77
N ASP A 26 2.39 -16.20 -21.27
CA ASP A 26 1.90 -14.86 -20.92
C ASP A 26 0.89 -14.89 -19.76
N ARG A 27 0.47 -16.08 -19.30
CA ARG A 27 -0.51 -16.23 -18.20
C ARG A 27 -0.03 -15.59 -16.90
N HIS A 28 1.27 -15.52 -16.69
CA HIS A 28 1.86 -14.89 -15.51
C HIS A 28 1.50 -13.39 -15.40
N GLU A 29 1.28 -12.68 -16.51
CA GLU A 29 0.85 -11.28 -16.47
C GLU A 29 -0.59 -11.14 -15.95
N ILE A 30 -1.48 -12.05 -16.37
CA ILE A 30 -2.86 -12.11 -15.88
C ILE A 30 -2.86 -12.51 -14.41
N ASP A 31 -2.08 -13.52 -14.03
CA ASP A 31 -1.98 -13.99 -12.64
C ASP A 31 -1.42 -12.87 -11.74
N ALA A 32 -0.43 -12.10 -12.18
CA ALA A 32 0.07 -10.93 -11.44
C ALA A 32 -1.02 -9.88 -11.23
N ALA A 33 -1.80 -9.55 -12.27
CA ALA A 33 -2.90 -8.59 -12.16
C ALA A 33 -4.02 -9.08 -11.22
N LEU A 34 -4.39 -10.36 -11.30
CA LEU A 34 -5.35 -10.98 -10.38
C LEU A 34 -4.84 -10.97 -8.93
N GLY A 35 -3.55 -11.23 -8.73
CA GLY A 35 -2.89 -11.16 -7.43
C GLY A 35 -2.95 -9.77 -6.81
N GLY A 36 -2.72 -8.73 -7.61
CA GLY A 36 -2.85 -7.33 -7.21
C GLY A 36 -4.29 -6.95 -6.82
N TYR A 37 -5.28 -7.39 -7.61
CA TYR A 37 -6.69 -7.14 -7.29
C TYR A 37 -7.14 -7.85 -6.00
N ALA A 38 -6.73 -9.10 -5.81
CA ALA A 38 -7.00 -9.84 -4.59
C ALA A 38 -6.37 -9.16 -3.36
N TRP A 39 -5.15 -8.62 -3.51
CA TRP A 39 -4.50 -7.85 -2.45
C TRP A 39 -5.26 -6.57 -2.09
N ILE A 40 -5.73 -5.80 -3.08
CA ILE A 40 -6.57 -4.61 -2.86
C ILE A 40 -7.88 -4.98 -2.14
N GLU A 41 -8.50 -6.09 -2.52
CA GLU A 41 -9.72 -6.61 -1.88
C GLU A 41 -9.48 -7.11 -0.46
N GLY A 42 -8.25 -7.51 -0.11
CA GLY A 42 -7.88 -8.08 1.18
C GLY A 42 -7.96 -9.61 1.23
N ASP A 43 -8.08 -10.25 0.07
CA ASP A 43 -8.12 -11.70 -0.12
C ASP A 43 -6.69 -12.26 -0.22
N ALA A 44 -6.10 -12.52 0.95
CA ALA A 44 -4.71 -12.95 1.05
C ALA A 44 -4.45 -14.31 0.39
N GLU A 45 -5.42 -15.23 0.46
CA GLU A 45 -5.31 -16.57 -0.11
C GLU A 45 -5.23 -16.51 -1.64
N ARG A 46 -6.16 -15.78 -2.29
CA ARG A 46 -6.12 -15.63 -3.74
C ARG A 46 -4.92 -14.83 -4.21
N SER A 47 -4.53 -13.80 -3.45
CA SER A 47 -3.34 -13.01 -3.79
C SER A 47 -2.08 -13.87 -3.78
N LEU A 48 -1.90 -14.67 -2.73
CA LEU A 48 -0.76 -15.57 -2.59
C LEU A 48 -0.75 -16.64 -3.69
N ALA A 49 -1.88 -17.30 -3.94
CA ALA A 49 -1.98 -18.33 -4.98
C ALA A 49 -1.64 -17.78 -6.38
N ALA A 50 -2.08 -16.55 -6.67
CA ALA A 50 -1.80 -15.90 -7.94
C ALA A 50 -0.31 -15.58 -8.11
N TYR A 51 0.36 -15.03 -7.10
CA TYR A 51 1.79 -14.75 -7.18
C TYR A 51 2.67 -16.00 -7.09
N ASP A 52 2.25 -17.04 -6.37
CA ASP A 52 2.91 -18.34 -6.42
C ASP A 52 2.83 -18.93 -7.84
N SER A 53 1.69 -18.76 -8.55
CA SER A 53 1.58 -19.12 -9.97
C SER A 53 2.60 -18.37 -10.82
N VAL A 54 2.74 -17.04 -10.64
CA VAL A 54 3.76 -16.23 -11.36
C VAL A 54 5.16 -16.80 -11.18
N LEU A 55 5.53 -17.17 -9.95
CA LEU A 55 6.87 -17.68 -9.62
C LEU A 55 7.12 -19.12 -10.10
N VAL A 56 6.08 -19.91 -10.38
CA VAL A 56 6.25 -21.20 -11.06
C VAL A 56 6.80 -21.01 -12.48
N TYR A 57 6.40 -19.93 -13.16
CA TYR A 57 6.88 -19.62 -14.52
C TYR A 57 8.19 -18.84 -14.53
N GLN A 58 8.31 -17.84 -13.64
CA GLN A 58 9.46 -16.96 -13.55
C GLN A 58 9.89 -16.87 -12.08
N SER A 59 10.69 -17.84 -11.65
CA SER A 59 11.08 -18.02 -10.24
C SER A 59 11.81 -16.82 -9.62
N ASP A 60 12.44 -15.99 -10.44
CA ASP A 60 13.15 -14.77 -10.06
C ASP A 60 12.42 -13.50 -10.47
N SER A 61 11.15 -13.57 -10.87
CA SER A 61 10.37 -12.39 -11.27
C SER A 61 10.30 -11.37 -10.12
N PRO A 62 10.85 -10.16 -10.28
CA PRO A 62 10.79 -9.14 -9.23
C PRO A 62 9.36 -8.79 -8.83
N ALA A 63 8.45 -8.74 -9.81
CA ALA A 63 7.04 -8.46 -9.58
C ALA A 63 6.34 -9.63 -8.87
N GLY A 64 6.68 -10.88 -9.23
CA GLY A 64 6.18 -12.07 -8.54
C GLY A 64 6.63 -12.14 -7.09
N LEU A 65 7.92 -11.90 -6.82
CA LEU A 65 8.48 -11.89 -5.47
C LEU A 65 7.89 -10.76 -4.63
N HIS A 66 7.81 -9.54 -5.18
CA HIS A 66 7.16 -8.39 -4.53
C HIS A 66 5.71 -8.71 -4.17
N GLY A 67 4.91 -9.14 -5.14
CA GLY A 67 3.50 -9.47 -4.94
C GLY A 67 3.29 -10.57 -3.90
N ARG A 68 4.11 -11.64 -3.95
CA ARG A 68 4.10 -12.72 -2.96
C ARG A 68 4.41 -12.21 -1.57
N ALA A 69 5.41 -11.34 -1.42
CA ALA A 69 5.76 -10.76 -0.12
C ALA A 69 4.58 -9.93 0.45
N SER A 70 3.96 -9.07 -0.36
CA SER A 70 2.77 -8.30 0.02
C SER A 70 1.59 -9.21 0.41
N ALA A 71 1.39 -10.32 -0.31
CA ALA A 71 0.34 -11.30 -0.02
C ALA A 71 0.60 -12.07 1.29
N LEU A 72 1.85 -12.47 1.55
CA LEU A 72 2.26 -13.10 2.82
C LEU A 72 2.05 -12.15 4.00
N ALA A 73 2.40 -10.87 3.85
CA ALA A 73 2.16 -9.86 4.87
C ALA A 73 0.66 -9.68 5.14
N LEU A 74 -0.16 -9.60 4.09
CA LEU A 74 -1.62 -9.53 4.19
C LEU A 74 -2.23 -10.76 4.90
N ALA A 75 -1.62 -11.94 4.73
CA ALA A 75 -1.97 -13.18 5.42
C ALA A 75 -1.48 -13.26 6.88
N GLY A 76 -0.76 -12.24 7.37
CA GLY A 76 -0.16 -12.24 8.71
C GLY A 76 1.12 -13.06 8.84
N ARG A 77 1.69 -13.56 7.73
CA ARG A 77 2.94 -14.36 7.68
C ARG A 77 4.15 -13.45 7.55
N ALA A 78 4.33 -12.54 8.52
CA ALA A 78 5.25 -11.40 8.41
C ALA A 78 6.73 -11.80 8.18
N GLU A 79 7.27 -12.77 8.92
CA GLU A 79 8.68 -13.14 8.78
C GLU A 79 8.98 -13.82 7.42
N GLU A 80 8.00 -14.54 6.85
CA GLU A 80 8.13 -15.07 5.50
C GLU A 80 8.04 -13.95 4.46
N ALA A 81 7.13 -13.00 4.64
CA ALA A 81 7.02 -11.82 3.80
C ALA A 81 8.35 -11.05 3.74
N PHE A 82 8.99 -10.82 4.89
CA PHE A 82 10.25 -10.06 4.95
C PHE A 82 11.40 -10.76 4.25
N LYS A 83 11.52 -12.09 4.37
CA LYS A 83 12.49 -12.86 3.59
C LYS A 83 12.25 -12.73 2.08
N THR A 84 10.99 -12.81 1.66
CA THR A 84 10.62 -12.66 0.24
C THR A 84 10.81 -11.22 -0.26
N TYR A 85 10.57 -10.20 0.58
CA TYR A 85 10.92 -8.81 0.25
C TYR A 85 12.43 -8.64 0.08
N GLU A 86 13.25 -9.23 0.96
CA GLU A 86 14.71 -9.20 0.84
C GLU A 86 15.22 -9.89 -0.43
N GLU A 87 14.54 -10.95 -0.89
CA GLU A 87 14.77 -11.55 -2.20
C GLU A 87 14.39 -10.57 -3.33
N ALA A 88 13.19 -10.01 -3.30
CA ALA A 88 12.71 -9.07 -4.31
C ALA A 88 13.63 -7.85 -4.47
N VAL A 89 14.06 -7.24 -3.36
CA VAL A 89 14.98 -6.09 -3.37
C VAL A 89 16.37 -6.49 -3.90
N ARG A 90 16.85 -7.71 -3.63
CA ARG A 90 18.13 -8.19 -4.18
C ARG A 90 18.06 -8.37 -5.70
N VAL A 91 16.97 -8.88 -6.23
CA VAL A 91 16.80 -9.04 -7.68
C VAL A 91 16.60 -7.68 -8.35
N ARG A 92 15.84 -6.76 -7.73
CA ARG A 92 15.58 -5.44 -8.28
C ARG A 92 15.65 -4.34 -7.23
N THR A 93 16.82 -3.72 -7.12
CA THR A 93 17.12 -2.68 -6.12
C THR A 93 16.50 -1.30 -6.41
N GLY A 94 16.15 -1.04 -7.67
CA GLY A 94 15.79 0.28 -8.20
C GLY A 94 14.29 0.57 -8.31
N VAL A 95 13.45 0.04 -7.40
CA VAL A 95 12.01 0.31 -7.39
C VAL A 95 11.60 0.92 -6.05
N ALA A 96 11.23 2.20 -6.06
CA ALA A 96 10.81 2.93 -4.86
C ALA A 96 9.54 2.32 -4.24
N GLU A 97 8.58 1.92 -5.09
CA GLU A 97 7.30 1.32 -4.68
C GLU A 97 7.49 0.03 -3.88
N LEU A 98 8.34 -0.89 -4.34
CA LEU A 98 8.70 -2.12 -3.62
C LEU A 98 9.23 -1.82 -2.20
N ARG A 99 10.07 -0.79 -2.07
CA ARG A 99 10.62 -0.37 -0.77
C ARG A 99 9.56 0.28 0.11
N CYS A 100 8.62 1.03 -0.47
CA CYS A 100 7.47 1.58 0.26
C CYS A 100 6.56 0.48 0.80
N ASP A 101 6.23 -0.51 -0.02
CA ASP A 101 5.40 -1.64 0.37
C ASP A 101 6.06 -2.47 1.48
N TYR A 102 7.38 -2.74 1.35
CA TYR A 102 8.13 -3.39 2.42
C TYR A 102 8.12 -2.56 3.71
N ALA A 103 8.32 -1.25 3.63
CA ALA A 103 8.25 -0.36 4.79
C ALA A 103 6.85 -0.36 5.44
N ARG A 104 5.78 -0.32 4.65
CA ARG A 104 4.39 -0.39 5.13
C ARG A 104 4.14 -1.67 5.93
N ASP A 105 4.60 -2.80 5.41
CA ASP A 105 4.36 -4.09 6.07
C ASP A 105 5.25 -4.26 7.32
N LEU A 106 6.46 -3.68 7.31
CA LEU A 106 7.29 -3.55 8.51
C LEU A 106 6.62 -2.68 9.59
N LEU A 107 5.93 -1.60 9.22
CA LEU A 107 5.18 -0.75 10.16
C LEU A 107 3.97 -1.48 10.74
N TRP A 108 3.25 -2.26 9.93
CA TRP A 108 2.18 -3.13 10.42
C TRP A 108 2.68 -4.11 11.48
N ALA A 109 3.89 -4.67 11.28
CA ALA A 109 4.55 -5.56 12.23
C ALA A 109 5.26 -4.85 13.40
N GLY A 110 5.18 -3.53 13.50
CA GLY A 110 5.85 -2.75 14.57
C GLY A 110 7.37 -2.65 14.44
N ARG A 111 7.95 -3.05 13.30
CA ARG A 111 9.39 -2.98 13.01
C ARG A 111 9.79 -1.60 12.47
N THR A 112 9.46 -0.55 13.21
CA THR A 112 9.60 0.85 12.78
C THR A 112 11.01 1.23 12.30
N ALA A 113 12.05 0.83 13.04
CA ALA A 113 13.43 1.14 12.64
C ALA A 113 13.83 0.50 11.30
N SER A 114 13.34 -0.71 11.01
CA SER A 114 13.58 -1.37 9.73
C SER A 114 12.79 -0.72 8.60
N ALA A 115 11.55 -0.29 8.88
CA ALA A 115 10.75 0.46 7.92
C ALA A 115 11.44 1.76 7.50
N VAL A 116 11.98 2.52 8.47
CA VAL A 116 12.73 3.76 8.18
C VAL A 116 13.93 3.50 7.27
N ARG A 117 14.68 2.41 7.48
CA ARG A 117 15.79 2.06 6.57
C ARG A 117 15.31 1.83 5.12
N GLN A 118 14.18 1.15 4.94
CA GLN A 118 13.61 0.97 3.58
C GLN A 118 13.14 2.30 2.97
N LEU A 119 12.61 3.21 3.79
CA LEU A 119 12.21 4.55 3.33
C LEU A 119 13.40 5.44 3.01
N ASP A 120 14.53 5.29 3.69
CA ASP A 120 15.79 5.97 3.37
C ASP A 120 16.31 5.52 2.01
N GLU A 121 16.26 4.22 1.74
CA GLU A 121 16.60 3.66 0.44
C GLU A 121 15.61 4.08 -0.66
N ALA A 122 14.29 4.11 -0.38
CA ALA A 122 13.27 4.56 -1.33
C ALA A 122 13.50 6.03 -1.75
N ARG A 123 13.94 6.88 -0.81
CA ARG A 123 14.24 8.29 -1.07
C ARG A 123 15.41 8.49 -2.02
N LEU A 124 16.36 7.55 -2.07
CA LEU A 124 17.45 7.59 -3.06
C LEU A 124 16.95 7.35 -4.49
N LEU A 125 15.77 6.72 -4.64
CA LEU A 125 15.18 6.37 -5.93
C LEU A 125 14.16 7.41 -6.40
N ASP A 126 13.30 7.89 -5.49
CA ASP A 126 12.40 9.02 -5.73
C ASP A 126 12.33 9.89 -4.46
N VAL A 127 12.95 11.08 -4.54
CA VAL A 127 13.04 12.03 -3.42
C VAL A 127 11.67 12.58 -3.04
N GLU A 128 10.77 12.75 -4.00
CA GLU A 128 9.48 13.40 -3.80
C GLU A 128 8.33 12.39 -3.91
N GLN A 129 8.56 11.18 -3.41
CA GLN A 129 7.54 10.13 -3.43
C GLN A 129 6.52 10.33 -2.29
N PRO A 130 5.24 10.66 -2.59
CA PRO A 130 4.25 11.00 -1.57
C PRO A 130 4.00 9.85 -0.59
N THR A 131 3.88 8.62 -1.10
CA THR A 131 3.64 7.42 -0.28
C THR A 131 4.79 7.15 0.68
N ALA A 132 6.05 7.28 0.22
CA ALA A 132 7.22 7.11 1.09
C ALA A 132 7.22 8.14 2.23
N GLU A 133 6.89 9.38 1.93
CA GLU A 133 6.83 10.46 2.91
C GLU A 133 5.66 10.28 3.90
N ALA A 134 4.50 9.81 3.43
CA ALA A 134 3.39 9.46 4.30
C ALA A 134 3.73 8.30 5.25
N LEU A 135 4.47 7.29 4.77
CA LEU A 135 4.98 6.18 5.58
C LEU A 135 6.00 6.66 6.64
N ARG A 136 6.82 7.66 6.35
CA ARG A 136 7.66 8.33 7.38
C ARG A 136 6.79 9.01 8.43
N GLY A 137 5.69 9.64 8.00
CA GLY A 137 4.69 10.19 8.90
C GLY A 137 4.10 9.14 9.84
N TRP A 138 3.74 7.96 9.31
CA TRP A 138 3.28 6.85 10.12
C TRP A 138 4.37 6.32 11.07
N ALA A 139 5.61 6.14 10.60
CA ALA A 139 6.73 5.71 11.43
C ALA A 139 6.99 6.66 12.63
N ALA A 140 7.00 7.97 12.37
CA ALA A 140 7.13 8.99 13.41
C ALA A 140 5.93 8.98 14.36
N LEU A 141 4.71 8.78 13.83
CA LEU A 141 3.51 8.63 14.66
C LEU A 141 3.67 7.44 15.61
N GLU A 142 4.01 6.23 15.15
CA GLU A 142 4.20 5.07 16.04
C GLU A 142 5.29 5.32 17.09
N SER A 143 6.30 6.12 16.76
CA SER A 143 7.37 6.54 17.68
C SER A 143 6.96 7.65 18.68
N GLY A 144 5.75 8.18 18.56
CA GLY A 144 5.20 9.24 19.44
C GLY A 144 5.62 10.66 19.04
N GLU A 145 6.33 10.83 17.93
CA GLU A 145 6.85 12.11 17.45
C GLU A 145 5.78 12.85 16.63
N LEU A 146 4.72 13.34 17.29
CA LEU A 146 3.52 13.90 16.63
C LEU A 146 3.82 15.05 15.65
N GLU A 147 4.71 15.97 16.02
CA GLU A 147 5.08 17.11 15.15
C GLU A 147 5.87 16.65 13.91
N ALA A 148 6.78 15.68 14.08
CA ALA A 148 7.50 15.10 12.96
C ALA A 148 6.54 14.35 12.03
N ALA A 149 5.63 13.55 12.61
CA ALA A 149 4.60 12.84 11.87
C ALA A 149 3.75 13.78 11.02
N ARG A 150 3.30 14.90 11.61
CA ARG A 150 2.50 15.93 10.94
C ARG A 150 3.27 16.60 9.80
N ARG A 151 4.53 16.93 10.02
CA ARG A 151 5.39 17.52 8.97
C ARG A 151 5.51 16.59 7.77
N HIS A 152 5.82 15.32 8.00
CA HIS A 152 5.93 14.31 6.94
C HIS A 152 4.60 14.13 6.20
N ALA A 153 3.49 13.96 6.91
CA ALA A 153 2.19 13.78 6.25
C ALA A 153 1.75 15.01 5.43
N LYS A 154 2.02 16.23 5.90
CA LYS A 154 1.77 17.46 5.11
C LYS A 154 2.69 17.59 3.90
N GLN A 155 3.94 17.18 4.02
CA GLN A 155 4.88 17.17 2.89
C GLN A 155 4.44 16.17 1.82
N ALA A 156 3.96 14.98 2.22
CA ALA A 156 3.38 14.01 1.31
C ALA A 156 2.22 14.61 0.49
N LEU A 157 1.31 15.34 1.14
CA LEU A 157 0.21 16.03 0.44
C LEU A 157 0.67 17.21 -0.43
N THR A 158 1.80 17.82 -0.12
CA THR A 158 2.39 18.87 -0.97
C THR A 158 2.94 18.27 -2.26
N TRP A 159 3.57 17.09 -2.19
CA TRP A 159 4.09 16.38 -3.37
C TRP A 159 3.02 15.60 -4.14
N GLY A 160 2.00 15.13 -3.44
CA GLY A 160 0.88 14.38 -3.99
C GLY A 160 -0.39 14.64 -3.19
N PRO A 161 -1.20 15.64 -3.57
CA PRO A 161 -2.49 15.92 -2.93
C PRO A 161 -3.47 14.74 -2.96
N TRP A 162 -3.21 13.75 -3.81
CA TRP A 162 -3.98 12.50 -3.94
C TRP A 162 -3.58 11.40 -2.96
N CYS A 163 -2.56 11.60 -2.12
CA CYS A 163 -2.06 10.56 -1.22
C CYS A 163 -3.04 10.26 -0.07
N ASP A 164 -3.88 9.24 -0.22
CA ASP A 164 -4.84 8.80 0.80
C ASP A 164 -4.16 8.40 2.11
N LEU A 165 -3.00 7.73 2.03
CA LEU A 165 -2.23 7.35 3.21
C LEU A 165 -1.83 8.56 4.06
N ALA A 166 -1.50 9.69 3.45
CA ALA A 166 -1.15 10.91 4.18
C ALA A 166 -2.36 11.46 4.97
N LEU A 167 -3.56 11.45 4.38
CA LEU A 167 -4.80 11.81 5.07
C LEU A 167 -5.14 10.84 6.19
N ILE A 168 -4.92 9.53 5.96
CA ILE A 168 -5.09 8.50 6.99
C ILE A 168 -4.17 8.79 8.19
N VAL A 169 -2.89 9.09 7.93
CA VAL A 169 -1.91 9.43 8.97
C VAL A 169 -2.27 10.74 9.68
N LEU A 170 -2.70 11.79 8.98
CA LEU A 170 -3.13 13.05 9.60
C LEU A 170 -4.30 12.85 10.55
N GLY A 171 -5.33 12.10 10.16
CA GLY A 171 -6.42 11.78 11.08
C GLY A 171 -5.96 10.93 12.26
N GLY A 172 -5.01 10.02 12.06
CA GLY A 172 -4.38 9.26 13.14
C GLY A 172 -3.62 10.15 14.14
N ILE A 173 -2.94 11.19 13.66
CA ILE A 173 -2.27 12.21 14.48
C ILE A 173 -3.31 12.99 15.29
N GLU A 174 -4.40 13.44 14.67
CA GLU A 174 -5.47 14.16 15.37
C GLU A 174 -6.16 13.31 16.43
N GLN A 175 -6.41 12.04 16.12
CA GLN A 175 -6.98 11.09 17.08
C GLN A 175 -6.08 10.94 18.30
N ARG A 176 -4.77 10.80 18.09
CA ARG A 176 -3.78 10.65 19.17
C ARG A 176 -3.55 11.94 19.95
N SER A 177 -3.83 13.09 19.32
CA SER A 177 -3.84 14.42 19.95
C SER A 177 -5.12 14.71 20.73
N GLY A 178 -6.10 13.80 20.75
CA GLY A 178 -7.38 14.00 21.44
C GLY A 178 -8.39 14.88 20.68
N ASN A 179 -8.21 15.05 19.37
CA ASN A 179 -9.06 15.89 18.51
C ASN A 179 -9.86 15.03 17.51
N PRO A 180 -10.83 14.19 17.94
CA PRO A 180 -11.55 13.29 17.04
C PRO A 180 -12.32 14.03 15.93
N ALA A 181 -12.86 15.21 16.22
CA ALA A 181 -13.53 16.02 15.20
C ALA A 181 -12.57 16.54 14.11
N ALA A 182 -11.29 16.75 14.45
CA ALA A 182 -10.27 17.06 13.45
C ALA A 182 -9.90 15.80 12.65
N ALA A 183 -9.77 14.64 13.32
CA ALA A 183 -9.52 13.38 12.65
C ALA A 183 -10.58 13.02 11.60
N ASP A 184 -11.87 13.19 11.94
CA ASP A 184 -12.97 12.95 11.02
C ASP A 184 -12.95 13.87 9.80
N ARG A 185 -12.47 15.11 9.95
CA ARG A 185 -12.30 16.04 8.82
C ARG A 185 -11.19 15.58 7.87
N GLU A 186 -10.05 15.13 8.40
CA GLU A 186 -8.95 14.60 7.59
C GLU A 186 -9.36 13.35 6.82
N TRP A 187 -10.12 12.45 7.46
CA TRP A 187 -10.60 11.20 6.85
C TRP A 187 -11.83 11.36 5.95
N ALA A 188 -12.49 12.52 5.92
CA ALA A 188 -13.78 12.70 5.26
C ALA A 188 -13.75 12.29 3.78
N SER A 189 -12.74 12.73 3.03
CA SER A 189 -12.63 12.42 1.59
C SER A 189 -12.31 10.94 1.34
N VAL A 190 -11.43 10.34 2.17
CA VAL A 190 -11.07 8.92 2.10
C VAL A 190 -12.29 8.05 2.38
N ARG A 191 -13.04 8.35 3.46
CA ARG A 191 -14.27 7.63 3.82
C ARG A 191 -15.35 7.77 2.76
N ALA A 192 -15.51 8.95 2.16
CA ALA A 192 -16.45 9.15 1.06
C ALA A 192 -16.11 8.26 -0.15
N ARG A 193 -14.83 8.18 -0.54
CA ARG A 193 -14.39 7.28 -1.63
C ARG A 193 -14.62 5.80 -1.29
N ILE A 194 -14.31 5.37 -0.06
CA ILE A 194 -14.57 4.00 0.42
C ILE A 194 -16.07 3.68 0.34
N ALA A 195 -16.93 4.56 0.86
CA ALA A 195 -18.37 4.38 0.88
C ALA A 195 -18.96 4.31 -0.55
N ALA A 196 -18.44 5.13 -1.46
CA ALA A 196 -18.84 5.15 -2.86
C ALA A 196 -18.28 3.97 -3.68
N ARG A 197 -17.35 3.17 -3.12
CA ARG A 197 -16.55 2.18 -3.86
C ARG A 197 -15.94 2.80 -5.13
N ALA A 198 -15.37 3.99 -4.97
CA ALA A 198 -14.81 4.77 -6.07
C ALA A 198 -13.79 3.94 -6.85
N THR A 199 -13.81 4.06 -8.18
CA THR A 199 -12.78 3.43 -9.02
C THR A 199 -11.48 4.22 -8.91
N PRO A 200 -10.32 3.56 -9.02
CA PRO A 200 -9.04 4.25 -9.02
C PRO A 200 -8.94 5.29 -10.13
N GLU A 201 -8.25 6.38 -9.85
CA GLU A 201 -7.92 7.43 -10.82
C GLU A 201 -6.44 7.35 -11.20
N TYR A 202 -6.01 8.20 -12.13
CA TYR A 202 -4.63 8.22 -12.60
C TYR A 202 -4.10 9.64 -12.69
N VAL A 203 -2.89 9.86 -12.17
CA VAL A 203 -2.19 11.13 -12.23
C VAL A 203 -0.88 10.93 -12.96
N TYR A 204 -0.60 11.83 -13.92
CA TYR A 204 0.69 11.85 -14.59
C TYR A 204 1.73 12.52 -13.69
N ARG A 205 2.88 11.85 -13.48
CA ARG A 205 4.04 12.34 -12.72
C ARG A 205 5.12 12.81 -13.71
N PRO A 206 5.20 14.12 -14.06
CA PRO A 206 6.09 14.58 -15.13
C PRO A 206 7.57 14.31 -14.86
N LYS A 207 8.00 14.42 -13.59
CA LYS A 207 9.39 14.16 -13.18
C LYS A 207 9.84 12.71 -13.40
N LEU A 208 8.88 11.78 -13.45
CA LEU A 208 9.13 10.35 -13.63
C LEU A 208 8.65 9.84 -15.00
N ALA A 209 8.06 10.71 -15.83
CA ALA A 209 7.45 10.39 -17.11
C ALA A 209 6.50 9.17 -17.07
N THR A 210 5.75 9.02 -15.97
CA THR A 210 4.89 7.85 -15.72
C THR A 210 3.51 8.25 -15.22
N TRP A 211 2.54 7.34 -15.37
CA TRP A 211 1.22 7.45 -14.76
C TRP A 211 1.21 6.67 -13.44
N GLU A 212 0.70 7.31 -12.40
CA GLU A 212 0.49 6.71 -11.09
C GLU A 212 -1.01 6.45 -10.91
N GLN A 213 -1.35 5.23 -10.50
CA GLN A 213 -2.71 4.90 -10.09
C GLN A 213 -2.92 5.41 -8.66
N ILE A 214 -4.01 6.13 -8.44
CA ILE A 214 -4.33 6.76 -7.16
C ILE A 214 -5.72 6.33 -6.71
N HIS A 215 -6.02 6.53 -5.42
CA HIS A 215 -7.33 6.20 -4.85
C HIS A 215 -7.73 4.72 -5.01
N SER A 216 -6.74 3.82 -5.02
CA SER A 216 -6.94 2.37 -5.09
C SER A 216 -7.47 1.77 -3.78
N LEU A 217 -7.27 2.47 -2.66
CA LEU A 217 -7.81 2.15 -1.33
C LEU A 217 -7.65 0.66 -0.96
N PRO A 218 -6.42 0.12 -0.98
CA PRO A 218 -6.20 -1.29 -0.69
C PRO A 218 -6.65 -1.63 0.74
N ALA A 219 -6.98 -2.90 0.96
CA ALA A 219 -7.46 -3.38 2.26
C ALA A 219 -6.54 -3.01 3.41
N VAL A 220 -5.22 -2.98 3.20
CA VAL A 220 -4.24 -2.56 4.22
C VAL A 220 -4.40 -1.10 4.66
N GLU A 221 -4.76 -0.19 3.76
CA GLU A 221 -4.99 1.23 4.10
C GLU A 221 -6.36 1.42 4.75
N ARG A 222 -7.39 0.71 4.25
CA ARG A 222 -8.73 0.71 4.86
C ARG A 222 -8.67 0.23 6.31
N ARG A 223 -7.95 -0.88 6.57
CA ARG A 223 -7.71 -1.41 7.92
C ARG A 223 -6.88 -0.45 8.79
N LEU A 224 -5.95 0.29 8.20
CA LEU A 224 -5.15 1.28 8.95
C LEU A 224 -6.03 2.43 9.43
N LEU A 225 -6.93 2.94 8.58
CA LEU A 225 -7.91 3.96 8.94
C LEU A 225 -8.78 3.49 10.11
N GLU A 226 -9.30 2.26 10.04
CA GLU A 226 -10.07 1.64 11.13
C GLU A 226 -9.26 1.53 12.43
N ARG A 227 -8.01 1.05 12.35
CA ARG A 227 -7.09 0.95 13.51
C ARG A 227 -6.83 2.31 14.16
N PHE A 228 -6.65 3.37 13.37
CA PHE A 228 -6.47 4.70 13.93
C PHE A 228 -7.75 5.25 14.53
N ALA A 229 -8.91 5.02 13.90
CA ALA A 229 -10.19 5.43 14.46
C ALA A 229 -10.50 4.75 15.80
N SER A 230 -10.11 3.48 15.98
CA SER A 230 -10.43 2.68 17.16
C SER A 230 -9.52 2.90 18.38
N ARG A 231 -8.38 3.60 18.24
CA ARG A 231 -7.42 3.83 19.35
C ARG A 231 -7.91 4.86 20.39
N GLN A 232 -9.15 4.77 20.84
CA GLN A 232 -9.66 5.45 22.05
C GLN A 232 -9.76 4.46 23.22
N GLU A 233 -8.67 4.22 23.95
CA GLU A 233 -8.78 3.90 25.37
C GLU A 233 -7.58 4.50 26.12
N PRO A 234 -7.75 5.60 26.87
CA PRO A 234 -6.97 5.77 28.07
C PRO A 234 -7.46 4.70 29.05
N ARG A 235 -6.60 3.75 29.41
CA ARG A 235 -6.81 2.91 30.59
C ARG A 235 -6.97 3.83 31.78
N SER A 236 -8.21 4.07 32.18
CA SER A 236 -8.54 4.61 33.48
C SER A 236 -7.94 3.67 34.53
N HIS A 237 -7.02 4.20 35.32
CA HIS A 237 -6.50 3.52 36.49
C HIS A 237 -7.67 3.19 37.43
N ARG A 238 -7.80 1.92 37.80
CA ARG A 238 -8.42 1.48 39.04
C ARG A 238 -7.38 0.75 39.85
#